data_AF-A0A4U6W8F4-F1
#
_entry.id   AF-A0A4U6W8F4-F1
#
_cell.length_a   1.000
_cell.length_b   1.000
_cell.length_c   1.000
_cell.angle_alpha   90.00
_cell.angle_beta   90.00
_cell.angle_gamma   90.00
#
_symmetry.space_group_name_H-M   'P 1'
#
loop_
_entity.id
_entity.type
_entity.pdbx_description
1 polymer ?
#
loop_
_entity_poly.entity_id
_entity_poly.type
_entity_poly.pdbx_seq_one_letter_code
_entity_poly.pdbx_strand_id
1 'polypeptide(L)'
;MSDDVIWHCIRHNHCSFMAKITTGIFCRNPYNATGICNRSSCPLANSRYATIRDHDGVFYLYMKTAERAHLPKKLWERVKLPRNYEKAMDVINKDLEFWPKLLVHKIKQRLTKMTQYRIRMRKLQLKVREKVMTMPRKQTQRDLRRLEKAEKAAQLEKNIESELKERLKKGVYGDIYNIPFKEFDEVLEMERDQVVLEEEDEEEGEVEYVEGDDMEEMGDMEDMEDFGGLSDGGTDEDDRLDDQVTKKPKGSGSSLKQNAGKRSRKVMTEVEQDEETNTRQRTRM
;
A
#
# COMPACT_ATOMS: atom_id res chain seq x y z
N MET A 1 -24.70 -38.66 -5.68
CA MET A 1 -23.22 -38.77 -5.71
C MET A 1 -22.71 -38.55 -4.29
N SER A 2 -21.82 -39.40 -3.78
CA SER A 2 -21.49 -39.45 -2.36
C SER A 2 -20.38 -38.46 -1.96
N ASP A 3 -20.58 -37.75 -0.84
CA ASP A 3 -19.65 -36.77 -0.26
C ASP A 3 -18.19 -37.26 -0.17
N ASP A 4 -17.98 -38.56 0.08
CA ASP A 4 -16.66 -39.16 0.20
C ASP A 4 -15.91 -39.34 -1.13
N VAL A 5 -16.64 -39.61 -2.23
CA VAL A 5 -16.05 -39.64 -3.57
C VAL A 5 -15.62 -38.23 -3.96
N ILE A 6 -16.48 -37.24 -3.67
CA ILE A 6 -16.19 -35.82 -3.89
C ILE A 6 -14.95 -35.39 -3.08
N TRP A 7 -14.84 -35.81 -1.81
CA TRP A 7 -13.64 -35.57 -1.00
C TRP A 7 -12.39 -36.24 -1.59
N HIS A 8 -12.47 -37.49 -2.05
CA HIS A 8 -11.32 -38.19 -2.61
C HIS A 8 -10.80 -37.49 -3.88
N CYS A 9 -11.69 -37.15 -4.82
CA CYS A 9 -11.34 -36.36 -6.01
C CYS A 9 -10.71 -35.00 -5.64
N ILE A 10 -11.29 -34.26 -4.70
CA ILE A 10 -10.78 -32.96 -4.23
C ILE A 10 -9.40 -33.06 -3.56
N ARG A 11 -9.10 -34.18 -2.90
CA ARG A 11 -7.84 -34.38 -2.17
C ARG A 11 -6.70 -34.87 -3.06
N HIS A 12 -6.98 -35.77 -3.99
CA HIS A 12 -5.96 -36.46 -4.79
C HIS A 12 -5.73 -35.83 -6.18
N ASN A 13 -6.76 -35.18 -6.75
CA ASN A 13 -6.63 -34.45 -8.02
C ASN A 13 -6.33 -32.97 -7.72
N HIS A 14 -7.07 -32.04 -8.34
CA HIS A 14 -6.91 -30.60 -8.12
C HIS A 14 -8.06 -30.00 -7.30
N CYS A 15 -7.74 -29.02 -6.45
CA CYS A 15 -8.71 -28.20 -5.73
C CYS A 15 -8.26 -26.74 -5.75
N SER A 16 -8.98 -25.89 -6.49
CA SER A 16 -8.66 -24.46 -6.69
C SER A 16 -8.64 -23.64 -5.40
N PHE A 17 -9.34 -24.09 -4.35
CA PHE A 17 -9.35 -23.45 -3.04
C PHE A 17 -8.26 -23.98 -2.09
N MET A 18 -7.52 -25.03 -2.44
CA MET A 18 -6.51 -25.63 -1.57
C MET A 18 -5.19 -24.86 -1.63
N ALA A 19 -4.70 -24.40 -0.48
CA ALA A 19 -3.38 -23.81 -0.35
C ALA A 19 -2.51 -24.73 0.52
N LYS A 20 -1.47 -25.33 -0.09
CA LYS A 20 -0.43 -26.07 0.63
C LYS A 20 0.60 -25.06 1.15
N ILE A 21 0.87 -25.08 2.44
CA ILE A 21 1.89 -24.25 3.12
C ILE A 21 2.76 -25.20 3.97
N THR A 22 4.00 -24.83 4.28
CA THR A 22 4.91 -25.60 5.15
C THR A 22 4.28 -26.02 6.48
N THR A 23 3.37 -25.20 7.03
CA THR A 23 2.66 -25.46 8.29
C THR A 23 1.39 -26.30 8.15
N GLY A 24 0.93 -26.61 6.93
CA GLY A 24 -0.25 -27.45 6.69
C GLY A 24 -1.09 -27.06 5.47
N ILE A 25 -2.24 -27.73 5.32
CA ILE A 25 -3.14 -27.57 4.17
C ILE A 25 -4.35 -26.71 4.53
N PHE A 26 -4.40 -25.52 3.95
CA PHE A 26 -5.45 -24.52 4.18
C PHE A 26 -6.43 -24.44 3.00
N CYS A 27 -7.55 -23.77 3.23
CA CYS A 27 -8.64 -23.64 2.26
C CYS A 27 -9.08 -22.18 2.15
N ARG A 28 -8.92 -21.61 0.94
CA ARG A 28 -9.29 -20.22 0.59
C ARG A 28 -10.80 -20.01 0.39
N ASN A 29 -11.61 -21.06 0.48
CA ASN A 29 -13.06 -20.97 0.24
C ASN A 29 -13.76 -20.14 1.34
N PRO A 30 -14.49 -19.06 1.00
CA PRO A 30 -15.13 -18.19 2.00
C PRO A 30 -16.21 -18.89 2.84
N TYR A 31 -16.75 -20.01 2.35
CA TYR A 31 -17.73 -20.87 3.03
C TYR A 31 -17.10 -22.01 3.84
N ASN A 32 -15.79 -22.02 4.09
CA ASN A 32 -15.17 -22.94 5.06
C ASN A 32 -15.25 -22.33 6.47
N ALA A 33 -15.75 -23.08 7.47
CA ALA A 33 -15.88 -22.61 8.85
C ALA A 33 -14.54 -22.40 9.57
N THR A 34 -13.55 -23.27 9.32
CA THR A 34 -12.26 -23.36 10.04
C THR A 34 -11.08 -22.78 9.25
N GLY A 35 -11.16 -22.75 7.92
CA GLY A 35 -10.05 -22.40 7.03
C GLY A 35 -9.06 -23.53 6.73
N ILE A 36 -9.26 -24.72 7.32
CA ILE A 36 -8.39 -25.90 7.12
C ILE A 36 -8.99 -26.82 6.05
N CYS A 37 -8.15 -27.44 5.21
CA CYS A 37 -8.59 -28.35 4.15
C CYS A 37 -8.68 -29.80 4.64
N ASN A 38 -9.71 -30.11 5.44
CA ASN A 38 -10.00 -31.46 5.96
C ASN A 38 -11.35 -31.97 5.46
N ARG A 39 -11.56 -33.30 5.44
CA ARG A 39 -12.83 -33.97 5.05
C ARG A 39 -14.05 -33.33 5.73
N SER A 40 -13.98 -33.13 7.06
CA SER A 40 -15.03 -32.50 7.87
C SER A 40 -15.10 -30.97 7.82
N SER A 41 -14.16 -30.29 7.13
CA SER A 41 -14.10 -28.83 7.01
C SER A 41 -14.36 -28.32 5.60
N CYS A 42 -14.33 -29.17 4.57
CA CYS A 42 -14.55 -28.75 3.18
C CYS A 42 -16.04 -28.53 2.87
N PRO A 43 -16.49 -27.30 2.53
CA PRO A 43 -17.90 -27.02 2.22
C PRO A 43 -18.36 -27.54 0.84
N LEU A 44 -17.41 -27.94 -0.02
CA LEU A 44 -17.72 -28.57 -1.30
C LEU A 44 -18.09 -30.04 -1.10
N ALA A 45 -17.21 -30.79 -0.40
CA ALA A 45 -17.38 -32.23 -0.18
C ALA A 45 -18.59 -32.57 0.71
N ASN A 46 -18.83 -31.83 1.80
CA ASN A 46 -19.96 -32.11 2.69
C ASN A 46 -21.25 -31.53 2.13
N SER A 47 -22.26 -32.37 1.88
CA SER A 47 -23.62 -32.00 1.48
C SER A 47 -24.34 -31.19 2.56
N ARG A 48 -24.29 -31.64 3.82
CA ARG A 48 -24.75 -30.91 5.01
C ARG A 48 -23.62 -30.05 5.56
N TYR A 49 -23.63 -28.74 5.32
CA TYR A 49 -22.63 -27.82 5.86
C TYR A 49 -23.23 -26.45 6.27
N ALA A 50 -22.64 -25.77 7.25
CA ALA A 50 -23.09 -24.43 7.63
C ALA A 50 -21.92 -23.51 8.03
N THR A 51 -22.06 -22.20 7.83
CA THR A 51 -21.06 -21.17 8.19
C THR A 51 -21.70 -19.85 8.58
N ILE A 52 -20.89 -18.96 9.15
CA ILE A 52 -21.27 -17.56 9.36
C ILE A 52 -20.42 -16.68 8.43
N ARG A 53 -21.09 -15.71 7.79
CA ARG A 53 -20.46 -14.69 6.96
C ARG A 53 -20.97 -13.31 7.37
N ASP A 54 -20.11 -12.30 7.27
CA ASP A 54 -20.52 -10.89 7.43
C ASP A 54 -20.85 -10.33 6.05
N HIS A 55 -21.97 -9.61 5.95
CA HIS A 55 -22.38 -8.84 4.79
C HIS A 55 -22.82 -7.47 5.31
N ASP A 56 -22.09 -6.42 4.92
CA ASP A 56 -22.38 -5.01 5.24
C ASP A 56 -22.57 -4.71 6.73
N GLY A 57 -21.89 -5.48 7.59
CA GLY A 57 -22.01 -5.35 9.04
C GLY A 57 -23.25 -6.05 9.62
N VAL A 58 -23.81 -7.03 8.92
CA VAL A 58 -24.82 -7.96 9.42
C VAL A 58 -24.30 -9.38 9.26
N PHE A 59 -24.33 -10.16 10.34
CA PHE A 59 -23.98 -11.57 10.26
C PHE A 59 -25.15 -12.38 9.73
N TYR A 60 -24.85 -13.31 8.83
CA TYR A 60 -25.81 -14.29 8.33
C TYR A 60 -25.27 -15.69 8.60
N LEU A 61 -26.15 -16.56 9.10
CA LEU A 61 -25.93 -18.00 9.13
C LEU A 61 -26.29 -18.55 7.73
N TYR A 62 -25.29 -19.11 7.07
CA TYR A 62 -25.40 -19.78 5.78
C TYR A 62 -25.53 -21.27 6.02
N MET A 63 -26.59 -21.90 5.50
CA MET A 63 -26.85 -23.35 5.64
C MET A 63 -26.96 -24.01 4.27
N LYS A 64 -26.33 -25.18 4.12
CA LYS A 64 -26.34 -26.02 2.92
C LYS A 64 -26.98 -27.35 3.28
N THR A 65 -28.07 -27.69 2.60
CA THR A 65 -28.81 -28.95 2.76
C THR A 65 -28.60 -29.86 1.53
N ALA A 66 -28.66 -31.18 1.73
CA ALA A 66 -28.41 -32.15 0.67
C ALA A 66 -29.45 -32.06 -0.46
N GLU A 67 -30.71 -31.81 -0.11
CA GLU A 67 -31.84 -31.62 -1.05
C GLU A 67 -31.53 -30.55 -2.12
N ARG A 68 -30.95 -29.42 -1.72
CA ARG A 68 -30.67 -28.28 -2.61
C ARG A 68 -29.39 -28.44 -3.45
N ALA A 69 -28.68 -29.56 -3.34
CA ALA A 69 -27.43 -29.81 -4.08
C ALA A 69 -27.57 -29.66 -5.60
N HIS A 70 -28.75 -29.98 -6.15
CA HIS A 70 -29.04 -29.89 -7.59
C HIS A 70 -29.31 -28.44 -8.09
N LEU A 71 -29.46 -27.46 -7.19
CA LEU A 71 -29.74 -26.06 -7.53
C LEU A 71 -28.59 -25.16 -7.05
N PRO A 72 -27.46 -25.02 -7.78
CA PRO A 72 -26.31 -24.23 -7.33
C PRO A 72 -26.67 -22.77 -6.98
N LYS A 73 -27.63 -22.17 -7.71
CA LYS A 73 -28.16 -20.81 -7.42
C LYS A 73 -28.95 -20.69 -6.10
N LYS A 74 -29.48 -21.80 -5.56
CA LYS A 74 -30.28 -21.86 -4.31
C LYS A 74 -29.64 -22.74 -3.23
N LEU A 75 -28.40 -23.18 -3.43
CA LEU A 75 -27.65 -24.13 -2.59
C LEU A 75 -27.50 -23.70 -1.12
N TRP A 76 -27.45 -22.39 -0.88
CA TRP A 76 -27.28 -21.80 0.44
C TRP A 76 -28.54 -21.07 0.90
N GLU A 77 -29.13 -21.55 1.98
CA GLU A 77 -30.09 -20.81 2.80
C GLU A 77 -29.36 -19.76 3.63
N ARG A 78 -30.03 -18.65 3.97
CA ARG A 78 -29.44 -17.50 4.67
C ARG A 78 -30.38 -16.98 5.76
N VAL A 79 -30.04 -17.24 7.03
CA VAL A 79 -30.74 -16.70 8.20
C VAL A 79 -29.99 -15.48 8.73
N LYS A 80 -30.71 -14.40 9.03
CA LYS A 80 -30.15 -13.13 9.53
C LYS A 80 -29.95 -13.21 11.06
N LEU A 81 -28.70 -13.15 11.51
CA LEU A 81 -28.40 -13.19 12.94
C LEU A 81 -28.62 -11.79 13.59
N PRO A 82 -29.17 -11.73 14.81
CA PRO A 82 -29.37 -10.47 15.54
C PRO A 82 -28.04 -9.84 15.98
N ARG A 83 -28.09 -8.56 16.37
CA ARG A 83 -26.89 -7.81 16.81
C ARG A 83 -26.40 -8.18 18.22
N ASN A 84 -27.25 -8.73 19.09
CA ASN A 84 -26.81 -9.29 20.38
C ASN A 84 -26.22 -10.69 20.15
N TYR A 85 -25.04 -10.93 20.71
CA TYR A 85 -24.32 -12.20 20.67
C TYR A 85 -25.11 -13.36 21.27
N GLU A 86 -25.77 -13.17 22.41
CA GLU A 86 -26.56 -14.22 23.09
C GLU A 86 -27.72 -14.66 22.22
N LYS A 87 -28.56 -13.72 21.79
CA LYS A 87 -29.69 -13.99 20.88
C LYS A 87 -29.24 -14.59 19.53
N ALA A 88 -28.01 -14.31 19.08
CA ALA A 88 -27.45 -14.95 17.89
C ALA A 88 -26.97 -16.39 18.17
N MET A 89 -26.42 -16.65 19.36
CA MET A 89 -26.11 -17.99 19.85
C MET A 89 -27.38 -18.85 19.94
N ASP A 90 -28.49 -18.29 20.43
CA ASP A 90 -29.78 -18.98 20.56
C ASP A 90 -30.41 -19.32 19.21
N VAL A 91 -30.31 -18.44 18.21
CA VAL A 91 -30.72 -18.73 16.83
C VAL A 91 -29.86 -19.88 16.26
N ILE A 92 -28.54 -19.81 16.42
CA ILE A 92 -27.62 -20.89 16.00
C ILE A 92 -27.91 -22.22 16.72
N ASN A 93 -28.33 -22.19 17.99
CA ASN A 93 -28.71 -23.39 18.74
C ASN A 93 -29.95 -24.06 18.14
N LYS A 94 -30.96 -23.27 17.75
CA LYS A 94 -32.23 -23.76 17.19
C LYS A 94 -32.06 -24.24 15.75
N ASP A 95 -31.48 -23.40 14.89
CA ASP A 95 -31.29 -23.70 13.46
C ASP A 95 -30.38 -24.92 13.23
N LEU A 96 -29.47 -25.20 14.17
CA LEU A 96 -28.48 -26.29 14.07
C LEU A 96 -28.63 -27.40 15.13
N GLU A 97 -29.83 -27.62 15.66
CA GLU A 97 -30.06 -28.65 16.70
C GLU A 97 -29.69 -30.07 16.21
N PHE A 98 -30.21 -30.47 15.04
CA PHE A 98 -30.01 -31.81 14.45
C PHE A 98 -28.70 -31.96 13.65
N TRP A 99 -27.68 -31.18 13.98
CA TRP A 99 -26.41 -31.11 13.24
C TRP A 99 -25.21 -31.67 14.04
N PRO A 100 -24.14 -32.14 13.38
CA PRO A 100 -22.98 -32.71 14.06
C PRO A 100 -22.33 -31.70 15.03
N LYS A 101 -22.30 -32.04 16.33
CA LYS A 101 -21.87 -31.16 17.43
C LYS A 101 -20.52 -30.44 17.19
N LEU A 102 -19.57 -31.11 16.54
CA LEU A 102 -18.27 -30.52 16.17
C LEU A 102 -18.41 -29.31 15.23
N LEU A 103 -19.26 -29.42 14.20
CA LEU A 103 -19.51 -28.34 13.24
C LEU A 103 -20.25 -27.18 13.92
N VAL A 104 -21.26 -27.47 14.75
CA VAL A 104 -21.97 -26.46 15.55
C VAL A 104 -20.99 -25.72 16.47
N HIS A 105 -20.09 -26.43 17.15
CA HIS A 105 -19.05 -25.82 17.97
C HIS A 105 -18.09 -24.94 17.15
N LYS A 106 -17.66 -25.36 15.95
CA LYS A 106 -16.82 -24.52 15.07
C LYS A 106 -17.54 -23.29 14.54
N ILE A 107 -18.85 -23.37 14.27
CA ILE A 107 -19.68 -22.20 13.90
C ILE A 107 -19.79 -21.23 15.07
N LYS A 108 -20.01 -21.71 16.30
CA LYS A 108 -20.01 -20.90 17.52
C LYS A 108 -18.67 -20.19 17.72
N GLN A 109 -17.55 -20.92 17.65
CA GLN A 109 -16.19 -20.35 17.71
C GLN A 109 -15.98 -19.27 16.61
N ARG A 110 -16.50 -19.48 15.40
CA ARG A 110 -16.45 -18.50 14.31
C ARG A 110 -17.29 -17.25 14.59
N LEU A 111 -18.49 -17.36 15.17
CA LEU A 111 -19.27 -16.20 15.61
C LEU A 111 -18.46 -15.36 16.60
N THR A 112 -17.91 -15.98 17.64
CA THR A 112 -17.10 -15.29 18.66
C THR A 112 -15.87 -14.61 18.04
N LYS A 113 -15.22 -15.23 17.05
CA LYS A 113 -14.06 -14.63 16.38
C LYS A 113 -14.46 -13.45 15.49
N MET A 114 -15.58 -13.55 14.78
CA MET A 114 -16.11 -12.47 13.94
C MET A 114 -16.61 -11.28 14.77
N THR A 115 -17.28 -11.50 15.90
CA THR A 115 -17.68 -10.41 16.81
C THR A 115 -16.47 -9.70 17.40
N GLN A 116 -15.44 -10.45 17.85
CA GLN A 116 -14.15 -9.91 18.29
C GLN A 116 -13.48 -9.07 17.18
N TYR A 117 -13.45 -9.53 15.93
CA TYR A 117 -12.90 -8.77 14.81
C TYR A 117 -13.66 -7.47 14.55
N ARG A 118 -14.99 -7.46 14.63
CA ARG A 118 -15.77 -6.21 14.50
C ARG A 118 -15.53 -5.22 15.64
N ILE A 119 -15.39 -5.70 16.87
CA ILE A 119 -14.99 -4.86 18.01
C ILE A 119 -13.58 -4.29 17.78
N ARG A 120 -12.65 -5.11 17.29
CA ARG A 120 -11.28 -4.69 16.95
C ARG A 120 -11.26 -3.65 15.83
N MET A 121 -12.03 -3.82 14.75
CA MET A 121 -12.13 -2.85 13.66
C MET A 121 -12.65 -1.50 14.14
N ARG A 122 -13.72 -1.47 14.94
CA ARG A 122 -14.22 -0.22 15.55
C ARG A 122 -13.16 0.47 16.42
N LYS A 123 -12.50 -0.29 17.30
CA LYS A 123 -11.40 0.23 18.13
C LYS A 123 -10.22 0.76 17.29
N LEU A 124 -9.93 0.16 16.14
CA LEU A 124 -8.87 0.59 15.23
C LEU A 124 -9.25 1.86 14.44
N GLN A 125 -10.51 1.98 14.00
CA GLN A 125 -11.03 3.19 13.33
C GLN A 125 -11.05 4.43 14.25
N LEU A 126 -11.33 4.23 15.54
CA LEU A 126 -11.32 5.30 16.53
C LEU A 126 -9.91 5.84 16.83
N LYS A 127 -8.88 4.98 16.83
CA LYS A 127 -7.50 5.42 17.01
C LYS A 127 -7.06 6.36 15.89
N VAL A 128 -6.26 7.37 16.24
CA VAL A 128 -5.42 8.07 15.25
C VAL A 128 -4.27 7.12 14.89
N ARG A 129 -3.82 7.21 13.63
CA ARG A 129 -2.63 6.55 13.08
C ARG A 129 -2.12 7.46 11.97
N GLU A 130 -0.81 7.60 11.84
CA GLU A 130 -0.24 8.15 10.62
C GLU A 130 -0.66 7.25 9.43
N LYS A 131 -0.83 7.88 8.27
CA LYS A 131 -1.03 7.17 7.01
C LYS A 131 0.36 6.91 6.43
N VAL A 132 0.87 5.69 6.56
CA VAL A 132 2.09 5.29 5.86
C VAL A 132 1.85 5.48 4.35
N MET A 133 2.61 6.37 3.73
CA MET A 133 2.57 6.66 2.30
C MET A 133 3.86 6.15 1.67
N THR A 134 3.75 5.28 0.68
CA THR A 134 4.91 4.70 0.00
C THR A 134 5.39 5.66 -1.09
N MET A 135 6.51 6.35 -0.85
CA MET A 135 7.16 7.15 -1.89
C MET A 135 7.70 6.22 -2.99
N PRO A 136 7.47 6.52 -4.28
CA PRO A 136 7.94 5.67 -5.37
C PRO A 136 9.46 5.83 -5.55
N ARG A 137 10.18 4.72 -5.69
CA ARG A 137 11.66 4.67 -5.78
C ARG A 137 12.26 5.60 -6.85
N LYS A 138 11.57 5.83 -7.97
CA LYS A 138 12.01 6.76 -9.03
C LYS A 138 11.87 8.24 -8.64
N GLN A 139 11.10 8.61 -7.62
CA GLN A 139 11.12 9.96 -7.03
C GLN A 139 12.28 10.08 -6.05
N THR A 140 12.35 9.20 -5.03
CA THR A 140 13.42 9.28 -4.01
C THR A 140 14.83 9.26 -4.61
N GLN A 141 15.10 8.46 -5.65
CA GLN A 141 16.38 8.49 -6.36
C GLN A 141 16.65 9.78 -7.16
N ARG A 142 15.60 10.44 -7.70
CA ARG A 142 15.75 11.74 -8.38
C ARG A 142 15.97 12.86 -7.39
N ASP A 143 15.28 12.82 -6.26
CA ASP A 143 15.35 13.85 -5.24
C ASP A 143 16.69 13.76 -4.47
N LEU A 144 17.22 12.56 -4.22
CA LEU A 144 18.62 12.37 -3.78
C LEU A 144 19.64 12.97 -4.78
N ARG A 145 19.53 12.65 -6.09
CA ARG A 145 20.40 13.24 -7.12
C ARG A 145 20.27 14.76 -7.25
N ARG A 146 19.11 15.33 -6.90
CA ARG A 146 18.89 16.79 -6.84
C ARG A 146 19.51 17.41 -5.60
N LEU A 147 19.40 16.76 -4.44
CA LEU A 147 20.03 17.19 -3.19
C LEU A 147 21.55 17.23 -3.34
N GLU A 148 22.17 16.17 -3.88
CA GLU A 148 23.61 16.12 -4.15
C GLU A 148 24.08 17.23 -5.10
N LYS A 149 23.31 17.52 -6.16
CA LYS A 149 23.60 18.65 -7.07
C LYS A 149 23.39 20.01 -6.40
N ALA A 150 22.40 20.16 -5.53
CA ALA A 150 22.13 21.39 -4.78
C ALA A 150 23.21 21.67 -3.73
N GLU A 151 23.68 20.63 -3.01
CA GLU A 151 24.79 20.69 -2.06
C GLU A 151 26.08 21.17 -2.74
N LYS A 152 26.46 20.52 -3.86
CA LYS A 152 27.63 20.89 -4.68
C LYS A 152 27.53 22.31 -5.25
N ALA A 153 26.33 22.76 -5.65
CA ALA A 153 26.10 24.11 -6.16
C ALA A 153 26.08 25.18 -5.05
N ALA A 154 25.63 24.85 -3.84
CA ALA A 154 25.46 25.81 -2.75
C ALA A 154 26.78 26.20 -2.05
N GLN A 155 27.86 25.42 -2.24
CA GLN A 155 29.22 25.64 -1.69
C GLN A 155 29.21 26.25 -0.27
N LEU A 156 28.45 25.63 0.63
CA LEU A 156 28.04 26.23 1.91
C LEU A 156 29.22 26.68 2.77
N GLU A 157 30.34 25.96 2.72
CA GLU A 157 31.57 26.29 3.45
C GLU A 157 32.10 27.68 3.08
N LYS A 158 32.23 28.00 1.77
CA LYS A 158 32.69 29.32 1.30
C LYS A 158 31.70 30.43 1.63
N ASN A 159 30.40 30.15 1.54
CA ASN A 159 29.35 31.12 1.87
C ASN A 159 29.27 31.39 3.39
N ILE A 160 29.63 30.42 4.23
CA ILE A 160 29.79 30.59 5.67
C ILE A 160 31.10 31.34 5.98
N GLU A 161 32.19 31.02 5.27
CA GLU A 161 33.49 31.69 5.43
C GLU A 161 33.40 33.18 5.08
N SER A 162 32.76 33.54 3.96
CA SER A 162 32.54 34.93 3.57
C SER A 162 31.65 35.66 4.56
N GLU A 163 30.56 35.05 5.05
CA GLU A 163 29.73 35.67 6.09
C GLU A 163 30.49 35.86 7.41
N LEU A 164 31.33 34.91 7.82
CA LEU A 164 32.17 35.03 9.01
C LEU A 164 33.25 36.10 8.85
N LYS A 165 33.94 36.17 7.71
CA LYS A 165 34.87 37.24 7.35
C LYS A 165 34.17 38.61 7.35
N GLU A 166 32.96 38.72 6.79
CA GLU A 166 32.17 39.94 6.85
C GLU A 166 31.79 40.33 8.28
N ARG A 167 31.29 39.38 9.10
CA ARG A 167 30.90 39.65 10.50
C ARG A 167 32.10 40.08 11.36
N LEU A 168 33.28 39.52 11.08
CA LEU A 168 34.54 39.94 11.69
C LEU A 168 34.94 41.36 11.24
N LYS A 169 34.96 41.63 9.93
CA LYS A 169 35.22 42.96 9.34
C LYS A 169 34.20 44.02 9.81
N LYS A 170 32.98 43.62 10.16
CA LYS A 170 31.90 44.46 10.73
C LYS A 170 31.96 44.62 12.25
N GLY A 171 32.93 44.02 12.96
CA GLY A 171 33.08 44.16 14.40
C GLY A 171 31.93 43.56 15.23
N VAL A 172 31.22 42.55 14.70
CA VAL A 172 30.08 41.89 15.37
C VAL A 172 30.53 41.09 16.61
N TYR A 173 31.81 40.75 16.67
CA TYR A 173 32.47 40.07 17.77
C TYR A 173 33.55 41.00 18.37
N GLY A 174 33.69 41.01 19.70
CA GLY A 174 34.45 42.06 20.43
C GLY A 174 35.98 41.92 20.46
N ASP A 175 36.63 42.95 21.01
CA ASP A 175 38.05 43.33 20.87
C ASP A 175 39.16 42.33 21.28
N ILE A 176 38.85 41.12 21.78
CA ILE A 176 39.88 40.18 22.27
C ILE A 176 39.79 38.84 21.53
N TYR A 177 40.54 38.76 20.44
CA TYR A 177 40.79 37.54 19.67
C TYR A 177 42.24 37.08 19.82
N ASN A 178 42.45 35.91 20.44
CA ASN A 178 43.74 35.24 20.48
C ASN A 178 43.91 34.35 19.22
N ILE A 179 43.90 34.97 18.04
CA ILE A 179 44.24 34.30 16.78
C ILE A 179 45.78 34.21 16.70
N PRO A 180 46.38 33.07 16.35
CA PRO A 180 47.82 32.97 16.11
C PRO A 180 48.24 33.91 14.96
N PHE A 181 49.13 34.86 15.23
CA PHE A 181 49.50 35.94 14.28
C PHE A 181 49.80 35.44 12.86
N LYS A 182 50.50 34.31 12.73
CA LYS A 182 50.85 33.70 11.43
C LYS A 182 49.63 33.35 10.59
N GLU A 183 48.62 32.73 11.21
CA GLU A 183 47.37 32.32 10.55
C GLU A 183 46.53 33.54 10.12
N PHE A 184 46.80 34.72 10.68
CA PHE A 184 46.16 35.99 10.30
C PHE A 184 46.94 36.69 9.18
N ASP A 185 48.27 36.76 9.28
CA ASP A 185 49.14 37.35 8.27
C ASP A 185 49.08 36.54 6.95
N GLU A 186 49.10 35.20 7.01
CA GLU A 186 48.93 34.30 5.85
C GLU A 186 47.59 34.54 5.12
N VAL A 187 46.51 34.82 5.85
CA VAL A 187 45.19 35.15 5.26
C VAL A 187 45.16 36.55 4.65
N LEU A 188 45.91 37.51 5.20
CA LEU A 188 46.06 38.85 4.62
C LEU A 188 46.96 38.88 3.37
N GLU A 189 47.92 37.97 3.27
CA GLU A 189 48.74 37.80 2.07
C GLU A 189 47.93 37.10 0.96
N MET A 190 47.21 36.02 1.26
CA MET A 190 46.27 35.41 0.30
C MET A 190 45.16 36.35 -0.18
N GLU A 191 44.59 37.21 0.69
CA GLU A 191 43.58 38.21 0.29
C GLU A 191 44.17 39.36 -0.55
N ARG A 192 45.50 39.48 -0.68
CA ARG A 192 46.16 40.37 -1.64
C ARG A 192 46.46 39.68 -2.96
N ASP A 193 47.04 38.48 -2.92
CA ASP A 193 47.41 37.74 -4.13
C ASP A 193 46.16 37.37 -4.97
N GLN A 194 45.01 37.13 -4.31
CA GLN A 194 43.72 36.92 -4.98
C GLN A 194 43.23 38.16 -5.75
N VAL A 195 43.50 39.38 -5.27
CA VAL A 195 43.10 40.63 -5.96
C VAL A 195 43.98 40.90 -7.17
N VAL A 196 45.26 40.48 -7.14
CA VAL A 196 46.15 40.57 -8.30
C VAL A 196 45.70 39.63 -9.43
N LEU A 197 45.19 38.45 -9.09
CA LEU A 197 44.63 37.51 -10.07
C LEU A 197 43.31 38.02 -10.70
N GLU A 198 42.44 38.68 -9.93
CA GLU A 198 41.23 39.32 -10.48
C GLU A 198 41.55 40.51 -11.43
N GLU A 199 42.75 41.10 -11.37
CA GLU A 199 43.21 42.12 -12.34
C GLU A 199 43.87 41.52 -13.61
N GLU A 200 44.26 40.24 -13.64
CA GLU A 200 44.78 39.56 -14.85
C GLU A 200 43.70 38.78 -15.62
N ASP A 201 42.65 38.27 -14.96
CA ASP A 201 41.57 37.48 -15.60
C ASP A 201 40.53 38.32 -16.40
N GLU A 202 40.65 39.65 -16.50
CA GLU A 202 39.78 40.49 -17.36
C GLU A 202 40.17 40.51 -18.86
N GLU A 203 41.32 39.94 -19.27
CA GLU A 203 41.78 39.96 -20.67
C GLU A 203 41.88 38.55 -21.33
N GLU A 204 41.25 38.41 -22.50
CA GLU A 204 41.19 37.22 -23.39
C GLU A 204 40.66 35.88 -22.83
N GLY A 205 39.34 35.69 -22.96
CA GLY A 205 38.65 34.40 -22.79
C GLY A 205 37.51 34.19 -23.80
N GLU A 206 37.78 34.24 -25.11
CA GLU A 206 36.76 33.99 -26.13
C GLU A 206 36.26 32.53 -26.05
N VAL A 207 34.95 32.36 -25.83
CA VAL A 207 34.34 31.05 -25.59
C VAL A 207 34.14 30.31 -26.92
N GLU A 208 35.22 29.74 -27.45
CA GLU A 208 35.16 28.80 -28.56
C GLU A 208 34.29 27.59 -28.16
N TYR A 209 33.22 27.35 -28.90
CA TYR A 209 32.35 26.20 -28.72
C TYR A 209 33.05 24.94 -29.25
N VAL A 210 33.94 24.38 -28.43
CA VAL A 210 34.41 23.00 -28.59
C VAL A 210 33.20 22.08 -28.47
N GLU A 211 32.87 21.33 -29.53
CA GLU A 211 31.94 20.19 -29.45
C GLU A 211 32.58 19.09 -28.60
N GLY A 212 32.45 19.23 -27.29
CA GLY A 212 32.95 18.31 -26.26
C GLY A 212 32.14 17.02 -26.20
N ASP A 213 32.25 16.22 -27.25
CA ASP A 213 32.07 14.75 -27.29
C ASP A 213 31.07 14.14 -26.28
N ASP A 214 29.77 14.34 -26.54
CA ASP A 214 28.68 13.59 -25.89
C ASP A 214 28.44 12.23 -26.60
N MET A 215 29.50 11.61 -27.16
CA MET A 215 29.41 10.37 -27.95
C MET A 215 30.09 9.16 -27.27
N GLU A 216 30.82 9.33 -26.16
CA GLU A 216 31.54 8.22 -25.48
C GLU A 216 31.12 7.90 -24.02
N GLU A 217 29.84 8.11 -23.65
CA GLU A 217 29.18 7.26 -22.63
C GLU A 217 27.99 6.48 -23.24
N MET A 218 28.27 5.71 -24.31
CA MET A 218 27.36 4.72 -24.91
C MET A 218 27.21 3.47 -24.00
N GLY A 219 26.98 3.68 -22.70
CA GLY A 219 27.06 2.66 -21.64
C GLY A 219 25.73 2.03 -21.20
N ASP A 220 24.59 2.44 -21.77
CA ASP A 220 23.24 1.96 -21.38
C ASP A 220 22.39 1.61 -22.61
N MET A 221 22.96 0.89 -23.59
CA MET A 221 22.26 0.40 -24.78
C MET A 221 21.61 -1.00 -24.57
N GLU A 222 21.75 -1.62 -23.39
CA GLU A 222 21.23 -2.97 -23.10
C GLU A 222 19.72 -3.04 -22.77
N ASP A 223 18.99 -1.93 -22.63
CA ASP A 223 17.52 -1.91 -22.34
C ASP A 223 16.66 -1.45 -23.54
N MET A 224 17.15 -1.59 -24.79
CA MET A 224 16.41 -1.20 -26.01
C MET A 224 16.15 -2.33 -27.03
N GLU A 225 16.40 -3.59 -26.69
CA GLU A 225 16.16 -4.75 -27.59
C GLU A 225 14.73 -5.35 -27.54
N ASP A 226 13.78 -4.80 -26.77
CA ASP A 226 12.39 -5.33 -26.63
C ASP A 226 11.28 -4.40 -27.19
N PHE A 227 11.58 -3.56 -28.21
CA PHE A 227 10.56 -2.69 -28.83
C PHE A 227 10.69 -2.53 -30.37
N GLY A 228 11.13 -3.57 -31.08
CA GLY A 228 11.45 -3.52 -32.52
C GLY A 228 10.73 -4.54 -33.41
N GLY A 229 9.40 -4.73 -33.27
CA GLY A 229 8.69 -5.86 -33.89
C GLY A 229 7.34 -5.55 -34.55
N LEU A 230 7.27 -4.61 -35.52
CA LEU A 230 6.02 -4.31 -36.26
C LEU A 230 6.24 -4.07 -37.77
N SER A 231 5.98 -5.11 -38.57
CA SER A 231 5.48 -5.12 -39.97
C SER A 231 5.38 -6.58 -40.41
N ASP A 232 4.45 -7.04 -41.25
CA ASP A 232 3.31 -6.43 -41.97
C ASP A 232 2.28 -7.56 -42.28
N GLY A 233 1.07 -7.26 -42.79
CA GLY A 233 0.33 -8.24 -43.60
C GLY A 233 -1.16 -8.52 -43.34
N GLY A 234 -2.03 -7.49 -43.41
CA GLY A 234 -3.28 -7.55 -44.19
C GLY A 234 -4.59 -8.19 -43.64
N THR A 235 -5.70 -7.45 -43.89
CA THR A 235 -7.12 -7.91 -44.03
C THR A 235 -7.84 -8.59 -42.85
N ASP A 236 -9.17 -8.49 -42.68
CA ASP A 236 -10.21 -7.89 -43.55
C ASP A 236 -11.37 -7.23 -42.76
N GLU A 237 -12.34 -6.65 -43.47
CA GLU A 237 -13.52 -5.92 -42.95
C GLU A 237 -14.59 -6.78 -42.23
N ASP A 238 -15.36 -6.20 -41.30
CA ASP A 238 -16.83 -6.05 -41.43
C ASP A 238 -17.36 -4.99 -40.43
N ASP A 239 -18.56 -4.47 -40.69
CA ASP A 239 -19.13 -3.23 -40.14
C ASP A 239 -20.31 -3.47 -39.17
N ARG A 240 -20.66 -2.46 -38.33
CA ARG A 240 -22.05 -1.97 -38.09
C ARG A 240 -22.24 -1.01 -36.91
N LEU A 241 -22.85 0.14 -37.25
CA LEU A 241 -23.53 1.16 -36.42
C LEU A 241 -24.92 0.64 -35.92
N ASP A 242 -25.74 1.32 -35.09
CA ASP A 242 -25.68 2.61 -34.36
C ASP A 242 -26.26 2.41 -32.91
N ASP A 243 -27.10 3.18 -32.19
CA ASP A 243 -27.89 4.43 -32.35
C ASP A 243 -28.01 5.18 -30.98
N GLN A 244 -28.74 6.30 -30.94
CA GLN A 244 -28.46 7.45 -30.06
C GLN A 244 -29.44 7.73 -28.91
N VAL A 245 -28.91 8.48 -27.93
CA VAL A 245 -29.51 9.62 -27.18
C VAL A 245 -31.06 9.71 -27.06
N THR A 246 -31.55 9.79 -25.81
CA THR A 246 -32.69 10.66 -25.46
C THR A 246 -32.40 11.51 -24.22
N LYS A 247 -33.09 12.66 -24.08
CA LYS A 247 -32.88 13.66 -23.01
C LYS A 247 -34.11 13.79 -22.09
N LYS A 248 -33.83 14.25 -20.86
CA LYS A 248 -34.74 14.57 -19.73
C LYS A 248 -36.07 15.25 -20.07
N PRO A 249 -37.06 15.13 -19.15
CA PRO A 249 -37.76 16.31 -18.62
C PRO A 249 -37.50 16.57 -17.12
N LYS A 250 -38.11 17.63 -16.56
CA LYS A 250 -37.90 18.15 -15.18
C LYS A 250 -39.16 18.00 -14.30
N GLY A 251 -38.95 17.96 -12.99
CA GLY A 251 -39.92 18.37 -11.95
C GLY A 251 -39.69 17.67 -10.61
N SER A 252 -40.15 18.16 -9.44
CA SER A 252 -40.20 19.53 -8.87
C SER A 252 -40.89 19.45 -7.50
N GLY A 253 -40.21 19.81 -6.41
CA GLY A 253 -40.71 19.66 -5.03
C GLY A 253 -40.55 18.23 -4.45
N SER A 254 -40.54 18.02 -3.13
CA SER A 254 -40.39 19.00 -2.04
C SER A 254 -39.79 18.35 -0.78
N SER A 255 -39.09 19.17 0.02
CA SER A 255 -38.84 19.03 1.47
C SER A 255 -38.86 17.65 2.15
N LEU A 256 -37.67 17.15 2.55
CA LEU A 256 -37.51 16.42 3.82
C LEU A 256 -36.04 16.50 4.31
N LYS A 257 -35.72 17.52 5.12
CA LYS A 257 -34.42 17.64 5.81
C LYS A 257 -34.47 16.88 7.14
N GLN A 258 -33.69 15.81 7.32
CA GLN A 258 -33.29 15.36 8.66
C GLN A 258 -31.81 14.92 8.71
N ASN A 259 -31.17 15.33 9.80
CA ASN A 259 -29.73 15.33 10.05
C ASN A 259 -28.99 14.00 9.80
N ALA A 260 -27.95 14.05 8.97
CA ALA A 260 -26.78 13.16 9.09
C ALA A 260 -25.61 13.97 9.67
N GLY A 261 -24.94 13.45 10.70
CA GLY A 261 -24.06 14.24 11.56
C GLY A 261 -22.80 14.78 10.89
N LYS A 262 -22.34 15.97 11.37
CA LYS A 262 -21.04 16.55 11.04
C LYS A 262 -19.92 15.51 11.24
N ARG A 263 -19.31 15.02 10.16
CA ARG A 263 -18.10 14.21 10.27
C ARG A 263 -16.97 15.12 10.74
N SER A 264 -16.52 14.93 11.99
CA SER A 264 -15.39 15.69 12.52
C SER A 264 -14.19 15.53 11.58
N ARG A 265 -13.59 16.66 11.17
CA ARG A 265 -12.45 16.72 10.27
C ARG A 265 -11.21 16.30 11.06
N LYS A 266 -11.04 14.98 11.20
CA LYS A 266 -9.96 14.35 11.97
C LYS A 266 -8.62 14.90 11.47
N VAL A 267 -7.91 15.61 12.33
CA VAL A 267 -6.57 16.12 12.02
C VAL A 267 -5.70 14.92 11.66
N MET A 268 -5.11 14.97 10.46
CA MET A 268 -4.03 14.09 10.07
C MET A 268 -2.75 14.85 10.39
N THR A 269 -1.97 14.34 11.34
CA THR A 269 -0.56 14.69 11.43
C THR A 269 0.15 13.90 10.35
N GLU A 270 0.85 14.59 9.47
CA GLU A 270 1.75 13.97 8.51
C GLU A 270 3.14 13.97 9.16
N VAL A 271 3.77 12.79 9.18
CA VAL A 271 5.08 12.55 9.78
C VAL A 271 5.82 11.67 8.80
N GLU A 272 6.87 12.22 8.21
CA GLU A 272 7.83 11.45 7.42
C GLU A 272 8.68 10.62 8.39
N GLN A 273 8.98 9.38 8.01
CA GLN A 273 9.65 8.41 8.87
C GLN A 273 10.77 7.74 8.08
N ASP A 274 11.97 8.28 8.21
CA ASP A 274 13.16 7.82 7.52
C ASP A 274 13.54 6.41 7.97
N GLU A 275 13.72 5.50 7.02
CA GLU A 275 13.94 4.07 7.29
C GLU A 275 15.30 3.78 7.97
N GLU A 276 16.23 4.73 7.95
CA GLU A 276 17.61 4.58 8.48
C GLU A 276 17.66 4.21 9.97
N THR A 277 16.68 4.67 10.75
CA THR A 277 16.60 4.43 12.20
C THR A 277 16.31 2.98 12.59
N ASN A 278 15.95 2.10 11.65
CA ASN A 278 15.47 0.74 11.93
C ASN A 278 16.50 -0.38 11.62
N THR A 279 17.79 -0.05 11.63
CA THR A 279 18.92 -1.00 11.57
C THR A 279 19.10 -1.82 12.86
N ARG A 280 18.00 -2.44 13.32
CA ARG A 280 17.98 -3.32 14.51
C ARG A 280 18.96 -4.49 14.32
N GLN A 281 20.05 -4.44 15.07
CA GLN A 281 21.10 -5.46 15.11
C GLN A 281 20.52 -6.87 15.24
N ARG A 282 20.64 -7.67 14.18
CA ARG A 282 20.44 -9.12 14.23
C ARG A 282 21.72 -9.78 14.75
N THR A 283 21.93 -9.70 16.07
CA THR A 283 22.89 -10.57 16.73
C THR A 283 22.48 -12.03 16.51
N ARG A 284 23.35 -12.79 15.84
CA ARG A 284 23.25 -14.25 15.80
C ARG A 284 23.83 -14.81 17.09
N MET A 285 23.04 -15.66 17.75
CA MET A 285 23.51 -16.85 18.45
C MET A 285 22.86 -18.06 17.75
#